data_AF-A0A840GJW1-F1
#
_entry.id   AF-A0A840GJW1-F1
#
_cell.length_a   1.000
_cell.length_b   1.000
_cell.length_c   1.000
_cell.angle_alpha   90.00
_cell.angle_beta   90.00
_cell.angle_gamma   90.00
#
_symmetry.space_group_name_H-M   'P 1'
#
loop_
_entity.id
_entity.type
_entity.pdbx_description
1 polymer ?
#
loop_
_entity_poly.entity_id
_entity_poly.type
_entity_poly.pdbx_seq_one_letter_code
_entity_poly.pdbx_strand_id
1 'polypeptide(L)' 'MLKGLIRDNELVHKAEWLETLSLHCGIGLWDAILYEGDAMHAKARWTWSSEFRRLCGYKTEAEFPNVADSFARASRLY' A
#
# COMPACT_ATOMS: atom_id res chain seq x y z
N MET A 1 24.32 -14.74 -14.36
CA MET A 1 24.46 -13.28 -14.19
C MET A 1 23.39 -12.49 -14.95
N LEU A 2 23.19 -12.70 -16.26
CA LEU A 2 22.22 -11.93 -17.07
C LEU A 2 20.75 -11.96 -16.58
N LYS A 3 20.26 -13.13 -16.11
CA LYS A 3 18.88 -13.27 -15.59
C LYS A 3 18.59 -12.46 -14.32
N GLY A 4 19.62 -12.19 -13.50
CA GLY A 4 19.48 -11.33 -12.31
C GLY A 4 19.30 -9.88 -12.73
N LEU A 5 20.17 -9.40 -13.64
CA LEU A 5 20.11 -8.04 -14.17
C LEU A 5 18.76 -7.72 -14.86
N ILE A 6 18.19 -8.66 -15.62
CA ILE A 6 16.88 -8.48 -16.26
C ILE A 6 15.76 -8.41 -15.23
N ARG A 7 15.81 -9.26 -14.19
CA ARG A 7 14.84 -9.23 -13.09
C ARG A 7 14.90 -7.91 -12.32
N ASP A 8 16.10 -7.38 -12.12
CA ASP A 8 16.29 -6.11 -11.44
C ASP A 8 15.69 -4.94 -12.25
N ASN A 9 15.83 -4.95 -13.58
CA ASN A 9 15.25 -3.93 -14.43
C ASN A 9 13.71 -3.97 -14.47
N GLU A 10 13.11 -5.17 -14.45
CA GLU A 10 11.65 -5.29 -14.35
C GLU A 10 11.10 -4.76 -13.02
N LEU A 11 11.82 -4.98 -11.92
CA LEU A 11 11.42 -4.48 -10.61
C LEU A 11 11.49 -2.95 -10.54
N VAL A 12 12.54 -2.35 -11.12
CA VAL A 12 12.67 -0.89 -11.24
C VAL A 12 11.50 -0.30 -12.02
N HIS A 13 11.20 -0.83 -13.22
CA HIS A 13 10.09 -0.33 -14.03
C HIS A 13 8.73 -0.44 -13.29
N LYS A 14 8.51 -1.53 -12.55
CA LYS A 14 7.30 -1.69 -11.73
C LYS A 14 7.23 -0.68 -10.60
N ALA A 15 8.36 -0.38 -9.95
CA ALA A 15 8.43 0.63 -8.89
C ALA A 15 8.13 2.03 -9.43
N GLU A 16 8.74 2.41 -10.55
CA GLU A 16 8.48 3.70 -11.23
C GLU A 16 7.00 3.82 -11.65
N TRP A 17 6.42 2.74 -12.15
CA TRP A 17 5.00 2.71 -12.50
C TRP A 17 4.09 2.91 -11.29
N LEU A 18 4.36 2.20 -10.18
CA LEU A 18 3.60 2.36 -8.93
C LEU A 18 3.74 3.77 -8.35
N GLU A 19 4.93 4.37 -8.44
CA GLU A 19 5.16 5.75 -8.02
C GLU A 19 4.37 6.74 -8.87
N THR A 20 4.31 6.54 -10.19
CA THR A 20 3.50 7.36 -11.09
C THR A 20 2.01 7.26 -10.73
N LEU A 21 1.50 6.04 -10.57
CA LEU A 21 0.10 5.80 -10.22
C LEU A 21 -0.26 6.44 -8.88
N SER A 22 0.60 6.26 -7.87
CA SER A 22 0.38 6.85 -6.55
C SER A 22 0.50 8.36 -6.66
N LEU A 23 1.66 8.93 -6.91
CA LEU A 23 1.91 10.36 -6.67
C LEU A 23 1.34 11.31 -7.74
N HIS A 24 1.12 10.83 -8.97
CA HIS A 24 0.78 11.70 -10.10
C HIS A 24 -0.61 11.46 -10.67
N CYS A 25 -1.12 10.24 -10.61
CA CYS A 25 -2.48 9.91 -11.06
C CYS A 25 -3.54 10.04 -9.94
N GLY A 26 -3.12 10.23 -8.69
CA GLY A 26 -4.02 10.35 -7.54
C GLY A 26 -4.72 9.03 -7.18
N ILE A 27 -4.09 7.89 -7.46
CA ILE A 27 -4.65 6.56 -7.19
C ILE A 27 -4.26 6.13 -5.77
N GLY A 28 -5.24 5.78 -4.96
CA GLY A 28 -5.02 5.16 -3.66
C GLY A 28 -4.63 3.68 -3.81
N LEU A 29 -3.39 3.34 -3.49
CA LEU A 29 -2.87 1.97 -3.54
C LEU A 29 -2.82 1.37 -2.14
N TRP A 30 -2.97 0.05 -2.06
CA TRP A 30 -2.79 -0.72 -0.84
C TRP A 30 -2.28 -2.11 -1.15
N ASP A 31 -1.58 -2.71 -0.19
CA ASP A 31 -1.17 -4.11 -0.23
C ASP A 31 -1.29 -4.77 1.15
N ALA A 32 -1.36 -6.10 1.16
CA ALA A 32 -1.42 -6.90 2.37
C ALA A 32 -0.59 -8.18 2.22
N ILE A 33 0.27 -8.43 3.20
CA ILE A 33 0.97 -9.71 3.38
C ILE A 33 0.29 -10.42 4.54
N LEU A 34 -0.52 -11.43 4.21
CA LEU A 34 -1.27 -12.21 5.20
C LEU A 34 -0.36 -13.18 5.95
N TYR A 35 -0.62 -13.38 7.24
CA TYR A 35 0.07 -14.39 8.04
C TYR A 35 -0.81 -15.63 8.13
N GLU A 36 -0.35 -16.76 7.58
CA GLU A 36 -1.09 -18.03 7.57
C GLU A 36 -2.52 -17.91 6.98
N GLY A 37 -2.70 -16.99 6.02
CA GLY A 37 -4.00 -16.71 5.41
C GLY A 37 -4.93 -15.82 6.25
N ASP A 38 -4.50 -15.41 7.45
CA ASP A 38 -5.23 -14.48 8.29
C ASP A 38 -4.73 -13.04 8.07
N ALA A 39 -5.64 -12.18 7.64
CA ALA A 39 -5.39 -10.77 7.35
C ALA A 39 -5.44 -9.89 8.61
N MET A 40 -6.06 -10.39 9.69
CA MET A 40 -6.24 -9.70 10.97
C MET A 40 -5.19 -10.12 12.00
N HIS A 41 -4.41 -11.16 11.69
CA HIS A 41 -3.34 -11.62 12.56
C HIS A 41 -2.32 -10.50 12.83
N ALA A 42 -1.80 -10.40 14.05
CA ALA A 42 -0.86 -9.34 14.46
C ALA A 42 0.47 -9.32 13.67
N LYS A 43 0.78 -10.42 12.95
CA LYS A 43 1.96 -10.53 12.07
C LYS A 43 1.63 -10.20 10.61
N ALA A 44 0.36 -10.05 10.23
CA ALA A 44 -0.01 -9.58 8.92
C ALA A 44 0.50 -8.14 8.74
N ARG A 45 0.94 -7.80 7.53
CA ARG A 45 1.46 -6.47 7.22
C ARG A 45 0.56 -5.83 6.19
N TRP A 46 0.12 -4.62 6.50
CA TRP A 46 -0.70 -3.81 5.61
C TRP A 46 0.09 -2.57 5.23
N THR A 47 0.05 -2.17 3.96
CA THR A 47 0.54 -0.86 3.57
C THR A 47 -0.57 -0.11 2.87
N TRP A 48 -0.76 1.13 3.29
CA TRP A 48 -1.60 2.10 2.61
C TRP A 48 -0.70 3.15 1.97
N SER A 49 -0.95 3.54 0.72
CA SER A 49 -0.19 4.64 0.10
C SER A 49 -0.54 5.98 0.74
N SER A 50 0.32 6.99 0.56
CA SER A 50 0.03 8.37 0.99
C SER A 50 -1.23 8.92 0.33
N GLU A 51 -1.44 8.62 -0.96
CA GLU A 51 -2.64 9.03 -1.68
C GLU A 51 -3.90 8.35 -1.18
N PHE A 52 -3.83 7.08 -0.81
CA PHE A 52 -4.97 6.39 -0.21
C PHE A 52 -5.43 7.11 1.06
N ARG A 53 -4.48 7.48 1.94
CA ARG A 53 -4.77 8.28 3.14
C ARG A 53 -5.40 9.61 2.78
N ARG A 54 -4.82 10.33 1.82
CA ARG A 54 -5.33 11.63 1.36
C ARG A 54 -6.77 11.52 0.86
N LEU A 55 -7.10 10.50 0.08
CA LEU A 55 -8.46 10.24 -0.43
C LEU A 55 -9.45 9.95 0.71
N CYS A 56 -9.00 9.27 1.76
CA CYS A 56 -9.79 9.05 2.98
C CYS A 56 -9.83 10.28 3.92
N GLY A 57 -9.17 11.40 3.59
CA GLY A 57 -9.16 12.62 4.40
C GLY A 57 -8.04 12.70 5.45
N TYR A 58 -7.09 11.78 5.45
CA TYR A 58 -5.96 11.74 6.39
C TYR A 58 -4.65 12.19 5.73
N LYS A 59 -3.71 12.71 6.52
CA LYS A 59 -2.43 13.24 6.04
C LYS A 59 -1.24 12.36 6.39
N THR A 60 -1.31 11.65 7.52
CA THR A 60 -0.14 10.92 8.04
C THR A 60 -0.45 9.47 8.37
N GLU A 61 0.58 8.63 8.45
CA GLU A 61 0.44 7.26 8.93
C GLU A 61 0.00 7.19 10.40
N ALA A 62 0.33 8.19 11.22
CA ALA A 62 -0.17 8.23 12.60
C ALA A 62 -1.70 8.37 12.66
N GLU A 63 -2.29 9.11 11.73
CA GLU A 63 -3.74 9.28 11.61
C GLU A 63 -4.42 8.08 10.93
N PHE A 64 -3.73 7.44 9.98
CA PHE A 64 -4.20 6.24 9.29
C PHE A 64 -3.11 5.13 9.29
N PRO A 65 -3.01 4.35 10.37
CA PRO A 65 -1.92 3.37 10.53
C PRO A 65 -1.97 2.22 9.53
N ASN A 66 -0.81 1.60 9.31
CA ASN A 66 -0.60 0.43 8.46
C ASN A 66 -1.13 -0.88 9.10
N VAL A 67 -2.44 -0.91 9.37
CA VAL A 67 -3.19 -2.05 9.90
C VAL A 67 -4.53 -2.20 9.19
N ALA A 68 -5.09 -3.41 9.13
CA ALA A 68 -6.37 -3.71 8.50
C ALA A 68 -7.52 -2.80 8.99
N ASP A 69 -7.57 -2.60 10.31
CA ASP A 69 -8.63 -1.84 10.97
C ASP A 69 -8.73 -0.38 10.50
N SER A 70 -7.66 0.20 9.94
CA SER A 70 -7.68 1.60 9.49
C SER A 70 -8.74 1.84 8.43
N PHE A 71 -8.85 0.96 7.44
CA PHE A 71 -9.87 1.08 6.40
C PHE A 71 -11.27 0.80 6.96
N ALA A 72 -11.42 -0.21 7.83
CA ALA A 72 -12.69 -0.53 8.47
C ALA A 72 -13.25 0.61 9.35
N ARG A 73 -12.39 1.46 9.93
CA ARG A 73 -12.81 2.66 10.65
C ARG A 73 -13.23 3.78 9.70
N ALA A 74 -12.45 4.03 8.64
CA ALA A 74 -12.77 5.09 7.69
C ALA A 74 -14.07 4.83 6.90
N SER A 75 -14.39 3.57 6.62
CA SER A 75 -15.63 3.22 5.91
C SER A 75 -16.90 3.40 6.74
N ARG A 76 -16.81 3.53 8.07
CA ARG A 76 -17.96 3.76 8.96
C ARG A 76 -18.39 5.23 9.06
N LEU A 77 -17.63 6.13 8.44
CA LEU A 77 -17.92 7.57 8.42
C LEU A 77 -18.81 7.99 7.25
N TYR A 78 -19.27 7.02 6.45
CA TYR A 78 -20.21 7.15 5.33
C TYR A 78 -21.31 6.11 5.47
#